data_AF-A0A7A6JYF5-F1
#
_entry.id   AF-A0A7A6JYF5-F1
#
_cell.length_a   1.000
_cell.length_b   1.000
_cell.length_c   1.000
_cell.angle_alpha   90.00
_cell.angle_beta   90.00
_cell.angle_gamma   90.00
#
_symmetry.space_group_name_H-M   'P 1'
#
loop_
_entity.id
_entity.type
_entity.pdbx_description
1 polymer ?
#
loop_
_entity_poly.entity_id
_entity_poly.type
_entity_poly.pdbx_seq_one_letter_code
_entity_poly.pdbx_strand_id
1 'polypeptide(L)'
;ELQKRGLKFSGKTVRKLMQQLGLKSPVRLKKYRSYRGNMGLAAENILQRLFKAAAPCEKWVTDITEFRAGGQKLYLSPILDLFNGEIVAWETACRPTEELVKRMLNKG
;
A
#
# COMPACT_ATOMS: atom_id res chain seq x y z
N GLU A 1 21.43 20.33 9.18
CA GLU A 1 22.57 20.38 10.11
C GLU A 1 23.52 19.18 9.98
N LEU A 2 23.13 17.95 10.35
CA LEU A 2 24.03 16.78 10.29
C LEU A 2 24.58 16.49 8.88
N GLN A 3 23.73 16.55 7.85
CA GLN A 3 24.17 16.43 6.45
C GLN A 3 25.06 17.60 6.00
N LYS A 4 24.79 18.81 6.49
CA LYS A 4 25.61 20.00 6.20
C LYS A 4 27.02 19.88 6.81
N ARG A 5 27.16 19.09 7.88
CA ARG A 5 28.43 18.73 8.53
C ARG A 5 29.07 17.45 7.97
N GLY A 6 28.59 16.95 6.82
CA GLY A 6 29.15 15.76 6.15
C GLY A 6 28.77 14.41 6.76
N LEU A 7 27.95 14.39 7.82
CA LEU A 7 27.57 13.16 8.51
C LEU A 7 26.36 12.51 7.82
N LYS A 8 26.59 11.35 7.18
CA LYS A 8 25.53 10.53 6.55
C LYS A 8 24.95 9.53 7.55
N PHE A 9 23.81 9.86 8.13
CA PHE A 9 23.02 8.93 8.95
C PHE A 9 21.72 8.55 8.25
N SER A 10 21.24 7.33 8.51
CA SER A 10 19.89 6.92 8.11
C SER A 10 18.84 7.71 8.88
N GLY A 11 17.69 8.01 8.27
CA GLY A 11 16.60 8.71 8.95
C GLY A 11 16.08 7.98 10.20
N LYS A 12 16.18 6.64 10.23
CA LYS A 12 15.84 5.81 11.40
C LYS A 12 16.81 6.07 12.56
N THR A 13 18.11 6.14 12.27
CA THR A 13 19.17 6.41 13.27
C THR A 13 19.00 7.79 13.88
N VAL A 14 18.79 8.81 13.05
CA VAL A 14 18.57 10.19 13.51
C VAL A 14 17.32 10.25 14.41
N ARG A 15 16.21 9.61 14.00
CA ARG A 15 14.99 9.56 14.80
C ARG A 15 15.20 8.88 16.16
N LYS A 16 15.97 7.79 16.22
CA LYS A 16 16.30 7.11 17.48
C LYS A 16 17.12 8.01 18.42
N LEU A 17 18.15 8.67 17.89
CA LEU A 17 18.98 9.61 18.65
C LEU A 17 18.17 10.80 19.17
N MET A 18 17.30 11.38 18.34
CA MET A 18 16.40 12.45 18.76
C MET A 18 15.48 12.02 19.91
N GLN A 19 14.96 10.79 19.88
CA GLN A 19 14.15 10.24 20.98
C GLN A 19 14.96 10.09 22.27
N GLN A 20 16.18 9.57 22.19
CA GLN A 20 17.07 9.42 23.36
C GLN A 20 17.45 10.77 23.98
N LEU A 21 17.61 11.81 23.15
CA LEU A 21 17.96 13.17 23.58
C LEU A 21 16.73 14.03 23.91
N GLY A 22 15.51 13.49 23.84
CA GLY A 22 14.27 14.25 24.07
C GLY A 22 13.96 15.32 23.03
N LEU A 23 14.68 15.35 21.91
CA LEU A 23 14.54 16.36 20.85
C LEU A 23 13.30 16.06 20.00
N LYS A 24 12.47 17.09 19.78
CA LYS A 24 11.27 17.00 18.95
C LYS A 24 11.39 17.94 17.75
N SER A 25 10.92 17.47 16.59
CA SER A 25 10.77 18.34 15.42
C SER A 25 9.70 19.39 15.72
N PRO A 26 9.92 20.68 15.39
CA PRO A 26 8.89 21.72 15.49
C PRO A 26 7.76 21.48 14.47
N VAL A 27 8.01 20.68 13.43
CA VAL A 27 6.99 20.31 12.44
C VAL A 27 6.09 19.22 13.03
N ARG A 28 4.81 19.55 13.22
CA ARG A 28 3.79 18.60 13.65
C ARG A 28 3.57 17.54 12.57
N LEU A 29 4.04 16.33 12.82
CA LEU A 29 3.76 15.18 11.96
C LEU A 29 2.25 14.91 11.92
N LYS A 30 1.69 14.78 10.71
CA LYS A 30 0.32 14.31 10.52
C LYS A 30 0.26 12.87 11.06
N LYS A 31 -0.45 12.68 12.17
CA LYS A 31 -0.56 11.36 12.80
C LYS A 31 -1.41 10.48 11.88
N TYR A 32 -0.81 9.43 11.32
CA TYR A 32 -1.57 8.43 10.57
C TYR A 32 -2.61 7.83 11.51
N ARG A 33 -3.89 7.98 11.13
CA ARG A 33 -5.01 7.33 11.80
C ARG A 33 -5.50 6.25 10.85
N SER A 34 -5.01 5.02 11.01
CA SER A 34 -5.71 3.87 10.43
C SER A 34 -7.11 3.85 11.03
N TYR A 35 -8.13 3.79 10.19
CA TYR A 35 -9.47 3.46 10.65
C TYR A 35 -9.39 2.14 11.43
N ARG A 36 -9.77 2.17 12.71
CA ARG A 36 -9.80 0.95 13.55
C ARG A 36 -11.14 0.24 13.51
N GLY A 37 -12.22 0.95 13.15
CA GLY A 37 -13.55 0.42 12.87
C GLY A 37 -14.14 -0.54 13.90
N ASN A 38 -15.29 -1.11 13.58
CA ASN A 38 -15.71 -2.40 14.12
C ASN A 38 -14.90 -3.46 13.38
N MET A 39 -13.86 -4.00 14.03
CA MET A 39 -13.22 -5.22 13.56
C MET A 39 -14.23 -6.35 13.72
N GLY A 40 -14.96 -6.67 12.64
CA GLY A 40 -15.64 -7.96 12.54
C GLY A 40 -14.63 -9.11 12.63
N LEU A 41 -15.12 -10.35 12.58
CA LEU A 41 -14.21 -11.49 12.49
C LEU A 41 -13.36 -11.34 11.22
N ALA A 42 -12.05 -11.19 11.38
CA ALA A 42 -11.14 -11.15 10.24
C ALA A 42 -11.18 -12.53 9.54
N ALA A 43 -11.22 -12.51 8.21
CA ALA A 43 -11.04 -13.73 7.44
C ALA A 43 -9.69 -14.38 7.77
N GLU A 44 -9.63 -15.70 7.69
CA GLU A 44 -8.39 -16.43 7.92
C GLU A 44 -7.29 -15.95 6.96
N ASN A 45 -6.09 -15.69 7.51
CA ASN A 45 -4.94 -15.30 6.70
C ASN A 45 -4.28 -16.54 6.07
N ILE A 46 -4.93 -17.09 5.05
CA ILE A 46 -4.47 -18.28 4.32
C ILE A 46 -3.11 -18.03 3.66
N LEU A 47 -2.88 -16.82 3.15
CA LEU A 47 -1.67 -16.50 2.40
C LEU A 47 -0.41 -16.47 3.30
N GLN A 48 -0.54 -16.12 4.58
CA GLN A 48 0.57 -16.02 5.54
C GLN A 48 1.79 -15.22 5.02
N ARG A 49 1.54 -14.20 4.18
CA ARG A 49 2.58 -13.40 3.48
C ARG A 49 3.47 -14.19 2.50
N LEU A 50 3.02 -15.37 2.05
CA LEU A 50 3.67 -16.18 1.01
C LEU A 50 3.24 -15.70 -0.38
N PHE A 51 3.80 -14.56 -0.81
CA PHE A 51 3.52 -13.88 -2.09
C PHE A 51 4.20 -14.52 -3.32
N LYS A 52 4.45 -15.82 -3.30
CA LYS A 52 5.01 -16.57 -4.43
C LYS A 52 4.14 -17.80 -4.70
N ALA A 53 3.79 -18.00 -5.96
CA ALA A 53 3.08 -19.20 -6.44
C ALA A 53 4.06 -20.17 -7.13
N ALA A 54 3.70 -21.46 -7.14
CA ALA A 54 4.49 -22.50 -7.81
C ALA A 54 4.04 -22.70 -9.28
N ALA A 55 2.77 -22.40 -9.57
CA ALA A 55 2.18 -22.44 -10.90
C ALA A 55 1.30 -21.20 -11.17
N PRO A 56 1.00 -20.89 -12.45
CA PRO A 56 0.07 -19.83 -12.82
C PRO A 56 -1.31 -20.01 -12.15
N CYS A 57 -1.99 -18.90 -11.87
CA CYS A 57 -3.35 -18.86 -11.34
C CYS A 57 -3.57 -19.53 -9.96
N GLU A 58 -2.52 -19.91 -9.23
CA GLU A 58 -2.67 -20.45 -7.87
C GLU A 58 -2.94 -19.37 -6.83
N LYS A 59 -2.35 -18.19 -7.01
CA LYS A 59 -2.48 -17.07 -6.07
C LYS A 59 -2.59 -15.75 -6.81
N TRP A 60 -3.74 -15.13 -6.70
CA TRP A 60 -3.98 -13.79 -7.18
C TRP A 60 -4.01 -12.78 -6.03
N VAL A 61 -3.47 -11.61 -6.28
CA VAL A 61 -3.60 -10.46 -5.38
C VAL A 61 -4.19 -9.29 -6.14
N THR A 62 -4.93 -8.47 -5.41
CA THR A 62 -5.59 -7.28 -5.96
C THR A 62 -5.29 -6.08 -5.09
N ASP A 63 -5.24 -4.90 -5.68
CA ASP A 63 -5.12 -3.63 -4.95
C ASP A 63 -6.10 -2.59 -5.52
N ILE A 64 -6.25 -1.46 -4.82
CA ILE A 64 -6.87 -0.25 -5.37
C ILE A 64 -5.88 0.90 -5.23
N THR A 65 -5.35 1.37 -6.35
CA THR A 65 -4.37 2.45 -6.39
C THR A 65 -5.00 3.74 -6.92
N GLU A 66 -4.89 4.85 -6.18
CA GLU A 66 -5.25 6.20 -6.63
C GLU A 66 -4.09 6.82 -7.44
N PHE A 67 -4.39 7.34 -8.62
CA PHE A 67 -3.46 8.14 -9.42
C PHE A 67 -4.19 9.34 -10.06
N ARG A 68 -3.44 10.32 -10.54
CA ARG A 68 -4.00 11.50 -11.22
C ARG A 68 -3.70 11.42 -12.72
N ALA A 69 -4.72 11.66 -13.54
CA ALA A 69 -4.59 11.79 -14.99
C ALA A 69 -5.58 12.85 -15.49
N GLY A 70 -5.17 13.69 -16.44
CA GLY A 70 -6.05 14.71 -17.03
C GLY A 70 -6.68 15.68 -16.01
N GLY A 71 -5.98 15.99 -14.92
CA GLY A 71 -6.50 16.85 -13.84
C GLY A 71 -7.55 16.19 -12.93
N GLN A 72 -7.87 14.92 -13.15
CA GLN A 72 -8.83 14.16 -12.35
C GLN A 72 -8.16 13.05 -11.55
N LYS A 73 -8.83 12.59 -10.50
CA LYS A 73 -8.43 11.39 -9.76
C LYS A 73 -9.02 10.16 -10.44
N LEU A 74 -8.19 9.15 -10.66
CA LEU A 74 -8.58 7.84 -11.13
C LEU A 74 -8.11 6.78 -10.14
N TYR A 75 -8.87 5.70 -10.09
CA TYR A 75 -8.59 4.53 -9.29
C TYR A 75 -8.42 3.34 -10.22
N LEU A 76 -7.30 2.65 -10.09
CA LEU A 76 -7.01 1.39 -10.80
C LEU A 76 -7.22 0.24 -9.83
N SER A 77 -7.95 -0.78 -10.28
CA SER A 77 -8.02 -2.06 -9.59
C SER A 77 -7.46 -3.15 -10.52
N PRO A 78 -6.26 -3.70 -10.24
CA PRO A 78 -5.70 -4.80 -11.00
C PRO A 78 -5.79 -6.14 -10.26
N ILE A 79 -5.76 -7.24 -11.01
CA ILE A 79 -5.44 -8.60 -10.57
C ILE A 79 -4.02 -8.93 -11.00
N LEU A 80 -3.16 -9.26 -10.05
CA LEU A 80 -1.79 -9.69 -10.30
C LEU A 80 -1.67 -11.19 -10.01
N ASP A 81 -1.09 -11.94 -10.94
CA ASP A 81 -0.66 -13.32 -10.71
C ASP A 81 0.70 -13.34 -9.99
N LEU A 82 0.76 -14.02 -8.84
CA LEU A 82 1.99 -14.16 -8.04
C LEU A 82 2.98 -15.21 -8.58
N PHE A 83 2.66 -15.90 -9.67
CA PHE A 83 3.60 -16.79 -10.35
C PHE A 83 4.62 -16.01 -11.19
N ASN A 84 4.13 -15.20 -12.12
CA ASN A 84 4.94 -14.48 -13.10
C ASN A 84 4.87 -12.95 -12.96
N GLY A 85 3.99 -12.42 -12.08
CA GLY A 85 3.80 -10.99 -11.90
C GLY A 85 2.99 -10.32 -13.00
N GLU A 86 2.29 -11.09 -13.85
CA GLU A 86 1.46 -10.52 -14.91
C GLU A 86 0.13 -10.00 -14.37
N ILE A 87 -0.42 -9.00 -15.07
CA ILE A 87 -1.75 -8.46 -14.77
C ILE A 87 -2.78 -9.28 -15.54
N VAL A 88 -3.58 -10.06 -14.81
CA VAL A 88 -4.61 -10.93 -15.39
C VAL A 88 -5.78 -10.10 -15.91
N ALA A 89 -6.24 -9.15 -15.10
CA ALA A 89 -7.32 -8.23 -15.45
C ALA A 89 -7.16 -6.91 -14.71
N TRP A 90 -7.81 -5.86 -15.23
CA TRP A 90 -7.85 -4.56 -14.56
C TRP A 90 -9.10 -3.77 -14.94
N GLU A 91 -9.46 -2.84 -14.06
CA GLU A 91 -10.52 -1.86 -14.30
C GLU A 91 -10.12 -0.50 -13.75
N THR A 92 -10.65 0.58 -14.34
CA THR A 92 -10.49 1.93 -13.81
C THR A 92 -11.81 2.62 -13.56
N ALA A 93 -11.84 3.53 -12.58
CA ALA A 93 -12.97 4.41 -12.35
C ALA A 93 -12.53 5.73 -11.70
N CYS A 94 -13.37 6.76 -11.79
CA CYS A 94 -13.14 8.04 -11.11
C CYS A 94 -13.42 7.96 -9.59
N ARG A 95 -13.97 6.83 -9.11
CA ARG A 95 -14.32 6.62 -7.69
C ARG A 95 -13.96 5.20 -7.24
N PRO A 96 -13.44 5.00 -6.02
CA PRO A 96 -13.10 3.69 -5.48
C PRO A 96 -14.37 3.06 -4.89
N THR A 97 -15.13 2.37 -5.74
CA THR A 97 -16.39 1.73 -5.37
C THR A 97 -16.25 0.22 -5.35
N GLU A 98 -17.13 -0.48 -4.62
CA GLU A 98 -17.20 -1.94 -4.66
C GLU A 98 -17.47 -2.45 -6.08
N GLU A 99 -18.26 -1.70 -6.85
CA GLU A 99 -18.57 -2.02 -8.24
C GLU A 99 -17.32 -2.06 -9.14
N LEU A 100 -16.35 -1.16 -8.91
CA LEU A 100 -15.05 -1.19 -9.62
C LEU A 100 -14.37 -2.56 -9.44
N VAL A 101 -14.34 -3.07 -8.21
CA VAL A 101 -13.73 -4.36 -7.89
C VAL A 101 -14.52 -5.50 -8.51
N LYS A 102 -15.85 -5.48 -8.42
CA LYS A 102 -16.71 -6.50 -9.03
C LYS A 102 -16.54 -6.57 -10.54
N ARG A 103 -16.50 -5.43 -11.22
CA ARG A 103 -16.29 -5.38 -12.68
C ARG A 103 -14.91 -5.92 -13.07
N MET A 104 -13.88 -5.61 -12.28
CA MET A 104 -12.55 -6.16 -12.47
C MET A 104 -12.55 -7.69 -12.26
N LEU A 105 -13.16 -8.19 -11.19
CA LEU A 105 -13.20 -9.62 -10.87
C LEU A 105 -13.96 -10.44 -11.92
N ASN A 106 -14.96 -9.86 -12.58
CA ASN A 106 -15.69 -10.51 -13.67
C ASN A 106 -14.88 -10.58 -14.99
N LYS A 107 -13.72 -9.90 -15.08
CA LYS A 107 -12.86 -9.90 -16.27
C LYS A 107 -11.69 -10.88 -16.20
N GLY A 108 -11.29 -11.30 -15.00
CA GLY A 108 -10.21 -12.26 -14.77
C GLY A 108 -10.76 -13.67 -14.62
#